data_AF-A0A4D6WSF6-F1
#
_entry.id   AF-A0A4D6WSF6-F1
#
_cell.length_a   1.000
_cell.length_b   1.000
_cell.length_c   1.000
_cell.angle_alpha   90.00
_cell.angle_beta   90.00
_cell.angle_gamma   90.00
#
_symmetry.space_group_name_H-M   'P 1'
#
loop_
_entity.id
_entity.type
_entity.pdbx_description
1 polymer ?
#
loop_
_entity_poly.entity_id
_entity_poly.type
_entity_poly.pdbx_seq_one_letter_code
_entity_poly.pdbx_strand_id
1 'polypeptide(L)'
;MKFNNYSKNITNTWISKQNIYNLNNKTIDNYQYICEIIDLDLNAWNENYLIKYTNYKQYNISSIIKSKKKSSISYGIIKKKMMKQIHTYDFYKRVNFSLKLKILDNNLCHIEYLYSINENLYVSIAFIKENKTQKYIGIAFTSYIKQIIKP
;
A
#
# COMPACT_ATOMS: atom_id res chain seq x y z
N MET A 1 19.78 -0.22 -2.76
CA MET A 1 19.02 1.04 -2.52
C MET A 1 18.47 1.06 -1.09
N LYS A 2 18.82 2.05 -0.25
CA LYS A 2 18.32 2.22 1.13
C LYS A 2 16.79 2.44 1.13
N PHE A 3 16.08 2.10 2.21
CA PHE A 3 14.63 2.34 2.33
C PHE A 3 14.29 3.83 2.10
N ASN A 4 15.14 4.73 2.60
CA ASN A 4 15.08 6.18 2.39
C ASN A 4 15.06 6.64 0.93
N ASN A 5 15.53 5.83 -0.03
CA ASN A 5 15.43 6.18 -1.45
C ASN A 5 14.11 5.69 -2.06
N TYR A 6 13.50 4.64 -1.49
CA TYR A 6 12.19 4.15 -1.92
C TYR A 6 11.09 5.13 -1.50
N SER A 7 11.20 5.69 -0.29
CA SER A 7 10.30 6.71 0.23
C SER A 7 10.31 8.00 -0.58
N LYS A 8 11.48 8.52 -0.94
CA LYS A 8 11.55 9.71 -1.81
C LYS A 8 10.86 9.53 -3.15
N ASN A 9 10.88 8.31 -3.70
CA ASN A 9 10.24 8.03 -4.99
C ASN A 9 8.72 7.91 -4.89
N ILE A 10 8.19 7.51 -3.72
CA ILE A 10 6.75 7.30 -3.53
C ILE A 10 6.01 8.59 -3.16
N THR A 11 6.69 9.59 -2.61
CA THR A 11 6.12 10.92 -2.29
C THR A 11 5.72 11.65 -3.57
N ASN A 12 4.41 11.62 -3.87
CA ASN A 12 3.82 12.34 -4.99
C ASN A 12 2.29 12.24 -4.97
N THR A 13 1.66 12.86 -5.97
CA THR A 13 0.27 12.59 -6.33
C THR A 13 0.22 11.47 -7.36
N TRP A 14 -0.64 10.49 -7.11
CA TRP A 14 -0.79 9.28 -7.92
C TRP A 14 -2.23 9.12 -8.35
N ILE A 15 -2.45 8.87 -9.64
CA ILE A 15 -3.73 8.39 -10.15
C ILE A 15 -3.74 6.88 -10.01
N SER A 16 -4.71 6.36 -9.26
CA SER A 16 -4.88 4.94 -9.04
C SER A 16 -6.10 4.41 -9.79
N LYS A 17 -5.94 3.24 -10.40
CA LYS A 17 -7.02 2.45 -10.96
C LYS A 17 -6.96 1.05 -10.36
N GLN A 18 -8.04 0.63 -9.72
CA GLN A 18 -8.15 -0.64 -9.03
C GLN A 18 -9.31 -1.45 -9.59
N ASN A 19 -9.05 -2.73 -9.87
CA ASN A 19 -10.07 -3.70 -10.21
C ASN A 19 -10.08 -4.78 -9.13
N ILE A 20 -11.24 -5.06 -8.53
CA ILE A 20 -11.43 -6.11 -7.53
C ILE A 20 -12.27 -7.22 -8.15
N TYR A 21 -11.66 -8.39 -8.33
CA TYR A 21 -12.31 -9.61 -8.78
C TYR A 21 -12.86 -10.34 -7.55
N ASN A 22 -14.17 -10.31 -7.37
CA ASN A 22 -14.83 -11.05 -6.30
C ASN A 22 -15.06 -12.50 -6.73
N LEU A 23 -14.39 -13.44 -6.05
CA LEU A 23 -14.35 -14.84 -6.45
C LEU A 23 -15.64 -15.58 -6.11
N ASN A 24 -16.41 -15.10 -5.13
CA ASN A 24 -17.64 -15.77 -4.69
C ASN A 24 -18.79 -15.54 -5.66
N ASN A 25 -18.99 -14.30 -6.11
CA ASN A 25 -20.08 -13.91 -7.00
C ASN A 25 -19.63 -13.68 -8.45
N LYS A 26 -18.33 -13.82 -8.75
CA LYS A 26 -17.72 -13.63 -10.08
C LYS A 26 -17.94 -12.23 -10.66
N THR A 27 -18.00 -11.21 -9.80
CA THR A 27 -18.11 -9.81 -10.24
C THR A 27 -16.76 -9.11 -10.26
N ILE A 28 -16.70 -7.99 -11.00
CA ILE A 28 -15.54 -7.11 -11.05
C ILE A 28 -16.00 -5.71 -10.64
N ASP A 29 -15.46 -5.23 -9.54
CA ASP A 29 -15.67 -3.86 -9.08
C ASP A 29 -14.48 -3.00 -9.53
N ASN A 30 -14.76 -1.83 -10.07
CA ASN A 30 -13.74 -0.93 -10.61
C ASN A 30 -13.75 0.38 -9.83
N TYR A 31 -12.58 0.82 -9.36
CA TYR A 31 -12.41 2.04 -8.61
C TYR A 31 -11.30 2.88 -9.23
N GLN A 32 -11.50 4.19 -9.21
CA GLN A 32 -10.50 5.17 -9.56
C GLN A 32 -10.44 6.22 -8.47
N TYR A 33 -9.23 6.53 -8.01
CA TYR A 33 -9.01 7.53 -6.97
C TYR A 33 -7.65 8.19 -7.16
N ILE A 34 -7.50 9.40 -6.65
CA ILE A 34 -6.21 10.07 -6.59
C ILE A 34 -5.68 9.90 -5.16
N CYS A 35 -4.42 9.52 -5.06
CA CYS A 35 -3.71 9.29 -3.81
C CYS A 35 -2.51 10.23 -3.74
N GLU A 36 -2.51 11.13 -2.77
CA GLU A 36 -1.37 11.99 -2.46
C GLU A 36 -0.60 11.39 -1.29
N ILE A 37 0.69 11.10 -1.51
CA ILE A 37 1.60 10.62 -0.48
C ILE A 37 2.56 11.76 -0.15
N ILE A 38 2.51 12.21 1.10
CA ILE A 38 3.30 13.31 1.64
C ILE A 38 4.23 12.75 2.72
N ASP A 39 5.52 13.04 2.60
CA ASP A 39 6.50 12.77 3.66
C ASP A 39 6.35 13.82 4.77
N LEU A 40 6.11 13.38 6.01
CA LEU A 40 5.87 14.23 7.16
C LEU A 40 7.12 14.44 8.02
N ASP A 41 8.16 13.60 7.93
CA ASP A 41 9.30 13.71 8.84
C ASP A 41 10.58 13.04 8.30
N LEU A 42 11.70 13.78 8.30
CA LEU A 42 13.00 13.40 7.73
C LEU A 42 13.93 12.67 8.72
N ASN A 43 13.43 12.30 9.90
CA ASN A 43 14.26 11.63 10.91
C ASN A 43 14.65 10.22 10.46
N ALA A 44 15.96 9.95 10.33
CA ALA A 44 16.55 8.76 9.69
C ALA A 44 16.14 7.38 10.28
N TRP A 45 15.37 7.37 11.37
CA TRP A 45 14.98 6.18 12.12
C TRP A 45 13.47 5.88 12.06
N ASN A 46 12.63 6.88 11.77
CA ASN A 46 11.18 6.74 11.64
C ASN A 46 10.72 7.54 10.43
N GLU A 47 10.06 6.89 9.47
CA GLU A 47 9.48 7.59 8.33
C GLU A 47 7.97 7.72 8.55
N ASN A 48 7.48 8.96 8.56
CA ASN A 48 6.07 9.27 8.78
C ASN A 48 5.46 9.73 7.45
N TYR A 49 4.39 9.08 6.99
CA TYR A 49 3.70 9.46 5.75
C TYR A 49 2.24 9.83 6.01
N LEU A 50 1.80 10.92 5.40
CA LEU A 50 0.37 11.19 5.25
C LEU A 50 -0.06 10.72 3.87
N ILE A 51 -1.12 9.91 3.83
CA ILE A 51 -1.69 9.46 2.56
C ILE A 51 -3.13 9.98 2.46
N LYS A 52 -3.34 10.95 1.59
CA LYS A 52 -4.67 11.52 1.34
C LYS A 52 -5.27 10.88 0.10
N TYR A 53 -6.54 10.52 0.18
CA TYR A 53 -7.28 9.97 -0.95
C TYR A 53 -8.39 10.95 -1.32
N THR A 54 -8.48 11.31 -2.59
CA THR A 54 -9.63 12.05 -3.14
C THR A 54 -10.46 11.12 -4.03
N ASN A 55 -11.78 11.33 -4.03
CA ASN A 55 -12.81 10.51 -4.73
C ASN A 55 -13.00 9.07 -4.23
N TYR A 56 -12.22 8.61 -3.25
CA TYR A 56 -12.65 7.54 -2.37
C TYR A 56 -13.48 8.18 -1.25
N LYS A 57 -14.62 7.57 -0.84
CA LYS A 57 -15.48 8.05 0.28
C LYS A 57 -14.61 8.79 1.31
N GLN A 58 -14.79 10.10 1.49
CA GLN A 58 -13.82 11.02 2.13
C GLN A 58 -13.10 10.41 3.35
N TYR A 59 -11.89 9.87 3.15
CA TYR A 59 -11.06 9.34 4.24
C TYR A 59 -9.68 9.98 4.20
N ASN A 60 -9.36 10.75 5.25
CA ASN A 60 -7.98 11.12 5.55
C ASN A 60 -7.31 9.92 6.24
N ILE A 61 -6.25 9.38 5.64
CA ILE A 61 -5.54 8.22 6.19
C ILE A 61 -4.10 8.62 6.55
N SER A 62 -3.78 8.58 7.86
CA SER A 62 -2.40 8.77 8.32
C SER A 62 -1.69 7.42 8.49
N SER A 63 -0.45 7.31 8.03
CA SER A 63 0.34 6.08 8.09
C SER A 63 1.72 6.33 8.70
N ILE A 64 2.02 5.65 9.80
CA ILE A 64 3.36 5.68 10.42
C ILE A 64 4.12 4.45 9.95
N ILE A 65 5.28 4.62 9.32
CA ILE A 65 6.12 3.51 8.85
C ILE A 65 7.32 3.36 9.79
N LYS A 66 7.34 2.28 10.58
CA LYS A 66 8.47 1.93 11.45
C LYS A 66 9.27 0.79 10.84
N SER A 67 10.45 1.09 10.29
CA SER A 67 11.35 0.06 9.79
C SER A 67 12.27 -0.45 10.91
N LYS A 68 12.55 -1.76 10.93
CA LYS A 68 13.58 -2.36 11.80
C LYS A 68 14.47 -3.26 10.95
N LYS A 69 15.74 -2.88 10.76
CA LYS A 69 16.68 -3.73 10.03
C LYS A 69 16.99 -5.00 10.83
N LYS A 70 16.84 -6.16 10.19
CA LYS A 70 17.37 -7.43 10.66
C LYS A 70 17.86 -8.21 9.43
N SER A 71 19.18 -8.41 9.31
CA SER A 71 19.88 -9.08 8.19
C SER A 71 19.72 -8.43 6.79
N SER A 72 20.08 -9.15 5.72
CA SER A 72 20.02 -8.72 4.30
C SER A 72 18.61 -8.42 3.79
N ILE A 73 17.58 -8.69 4.60
CA ILE A 73 16.17 -8.41 4.33
C ILE A 73 15.77 -7.19 5.17
N SER A 74 15.33 -6.12 4.52
CA SER A 74 14.70 -5.02 5.25
C SER A 74 13.26 -5.42 5.60
N TYR A 75 12.99 -5.55 6.90
CA TYR A 75 11.67 -5.80 7.47
C TYR A 75 11.19 -4.60 8.29
N GLY A 76 9.89 -4.49 8.50
CA GLY A 76 9.34 -3.50 9.42
C GLY A 76 7.83 -3.57 9.49
N ILE A 77 7.29 -2.66 10.29
CA ILE A 77 5.87 -2.56 10.59
C ILE A 77 5.37 -1.20 10.11
N ILE A 78 4.43 -1.21 9.17
CA ILE A 78 3.61 -0.02 8.85
C ILE A 78 2.39 -0.04 9.75
N LYS A 79 2.01 1.11 10.29
CA LYS A 79 0.74 1.30 11.02
C LYS A 79 -0.09 2.33 10.28
N LYS A 80 -1.14 1.89 9.58
CA LYS A 80 -2.11 2.76 8.90
C LYS A 80 -3.29 2.98 9.83
N LYS A 81 -3.61 4.23 10.15
CA LYS A 81 -4.81 4.59 10.90
C LYS A 81 -5.91 4.93 9.90
N MET A 82 -6.90 4.06 9.78
CA MET A 82 -8.11 4.29 8.98
C MET A 82 -9.29 4.44 9.91
N MET A 83 -9.88 5.64 9.97
CA MET A 83 -10.95 5.98 10.91
C MET A 83 -10.57 5.66 12.37
N LYS A 84 -10.96 4.48 12.87
CA LYS A 84 -10.70 3.96 14.24
C LYS A 84 -9.91 2.65 14.26
N GLN A 85 -9.51 2.11 13.11
CA GLN A 85 -8.76 0.87 13.01
C GLN A 85 -7.27 1.16 12.77
N ILE A 86 -6.40 0.39 13.43
CA ILE A 86 -4.96 0.41 13.21
C ILE A 86 -4.59 -0.85 12.44
N HIS A 87 -4.22 -0.67 11.18
CA HIS A 87 -3.77 -1.78 10.34
C HIS A 87 -2.26 -1.88 10.49
N THR A 88 -1.78 -3.05 10.86
CA THR A 88 -0.34 -3.35 11.01
C THR A 88 0.10 -4.13 9.79
N TYR A 89 1.16 -3.68 9.11
CA TYR A 89 1.68 -4.33 7.91
C TYR A 89 3.11 -4.75 8.12
N ASP A 90 3.36 -6.03 7.92
CA ASP A 90 4.71 -6.54 7.72
C ASP A 90 5.16 -6.20 6.31
N PHE A 91 6.33 -5.56 6.19
CA PHE A 91 6.97 -5.39 4.89
C PHE A 91 8.25 -6.18 4.74
N TYR A 92 8.52 -6.63 3.52
CA TYR A 92 9.75 -7.35 3.16
C TYR A 92 10.27 -6.78 1.86
N LYS A 93 11.46 -6.16 1.89
CA LYS A 93 12.14 -5.75 0.66
C LYS A 93 12.89 -6.94 0.08
N ARG A 94 12.45 -7.44 -1.08
CA ARG A 94 13.22 -8.40 -1.88
C ARG A 94 14.05 -7.66 -2.94
N VAL A 95 15.00 -8.37 -3.54
CA VAL A 95 15.95 -7.86 -4.54
C VAL A 95 15.26 -7.24 -5.77
N ASN A 96 13.96 -7.52 -5.99
CA ASN A 96 13.19 -7.08 -7.16
C ASN A 96 12.06 -6.06 -6.83
N PHE A 97 12.35 -5.05 -6.01
CA PHE A 97 11.44 -3.90 -5.77
C PHE A 97 10.01 -4.24 -5.30
N SER A 98 9.81 -5.43 -4.75
CA SER A 98 8.51 -5.89 -4.25
C SER A 98 8.36 -5.56 -2.76
N LEU A 99 7.30 -4.86 -2.40
CA LEU A 99 6.85 -4.66 -1.02
C LEU A 99 5.67 -5.60 -0.78
N LYS A 100 5.84 -6.60 0.09
CA LYS A 100 4.70 -7.38 0.60
C LYS A 100 4.06 -6.60 1.74
N LEU A 101 2.74 -6.58 1.82
CA LEU A 101 1.93 -5.89 2.81
C LEU A 101 0.88 -6.90 3.31
N LYS A 102 0.78 -7.13 4.61
CA LYS A 102 -0.24 -8.01 5.19
C LYS A 102 -1.12 -7.23 6.15
N ILE A 103 -2.42 -7.20 5.90
CA ILE A 103 -3.44 -6.57 6.73
C ILE A 103 -4.25 -7.66 7.39
N LEU A 104 -4.45 -7.55 8.70
CA LEU A 104 -5.41 -8.36 9.44
C LEU A 104 -6.52 -7.43 9.91
N ASP A 105 -7.70 -7.59 9.33
CA ASP A 105 -8.96 -7.07 9.85
C ASP A 105 -9.71 -8.23 10.52
N ASN A 106 -10.65 -7.94 11.43
CA ASN A 106 -11.29 -8.92 12.32
C ASN A 106 -11.81 -10.17 11.58
N ASN A 107 -12.28 -10.02 10.34
CA ASN A 107 -12.78 -11.13 9.52
C ASN A 107 -11.92 -11.45 8.28
N LEU A 108 -11.02 -10.55 7.87
CA LEU A 108 -10.32 -10.64 6.59
C LEU A 108 -8.80 -10.52 6.75
N CYS A 109 -8.07 -11.26 5.92
CA CYS A 109 -6.64 -11.10 5.69
C CYS A 109 -6.45 -10.59 4.28
N HIS A 110 -5.76 -9.46 4.13
CA HIS A 110 -5.41 -8.90 2.84
C HIS A 110 -3.89 -8.92 2.70
N ILE A 111 -3.40 -9.63 1.68
CA ILE A 111 -1.97 -9.73 1.37
C ILE A 111 -1.74 -9.04 0.03
N GLU A 112 -1.04 -7.91 0.05
CA GLU A 112 -0.71 -7.13 -1.13
C GLU A 112 0.77 -7.23 -1.46
N TYR A 113 1.07 -7.28 -2.76
CA TYR A 113 2.41 -7.24 -3.31
C TYR A 113 2.48 -6.03 -4.23
N LEU A 114 3.22 -5.01 -3.82
CA LEU A 114 3.43 -3.77 -4.57
C LEU A 114 4.79 -3.81 -5.26
N TYR A 115 4.81 -3.54 -6.56
CA TYR A 115 5.98 -3.57 -7.42
C TYR A 115 6.20 -2.21 -8.07
N SER A 116 7.44 -1.71 -8.03
CA SER A 116 7.85 -0.57 -8.86
C SER A 116 8.21 -1.09 -10.25
N ILE A 117 7.48 -0.65 -11.27
CA ILE A 117 7.86 -0.90 -12.67
C ILE A 117 8.91 0.15 -13.09
N ASN A 118 8.67 1.41 -12.73
CA ASN A 118 9.62 2.51 -12.81
C ASN A 118 9.25 3.61 -11.79
N GLU A 119 9.91 4.76 -11.83
CA GLU A 119 9.68 5.89 -10.90
C GLU A 119 8.30 6.57 -11.04
N ASN A 120 7.60 6.32 -12.14
CA ASN A 120 6.31 6.92 -12.47
C ASN A 120 5.16 5.89 -12.49
N LEU A 121 5.46 4.61 -12.29
CA LEU A 121 4.49 3.52 -12.35
C LEU A 121 4.77 2.46 -11.30
N TYR A 122 3.76 2.23 -10.46
CA TYR A 122 3.69 1.09 -9.57
C TYR A 122 2.46 0.24 -9.92
N VAL A 123 2.57 -1.06 -9.64
CA VAL A 123 1.44 -1.99 -9.72
C VAL A 123 1.36 -2.80 -8.44
N SER A 124 0.15 -3.11 -7.99
CA SER A 124 -0.04 -4.03 -6.89
C SER A 124 -1.03 -5.14 -7.22
N ILE A 125 -0.77 -6.29 -6.62
CA ILE A 125 -1.68 -7.43 -6.63
C ILE A 125 -1.99 -7.75 -5.17
N ALA A 126 -3.26 -7.76 -4.81
CA ALA A 126 -3.70 -8.14 -3.48
C ALA A 126 -4.60 -9.37 -3.50
N PHE A 127 -4.40 -10.23 -2.51
CA PHE A 127 -5.25 -11.38 -2.22
C PHE A 127 -6.07 -11.12 -0.97
N ILE A 128 -7.38 -11.30 -1.07
CA ILE A 128 -8.34 -11.11 0.02
C ILE A 128 -8.83 -12.48 0.45
N LYS A 129 -8.63 -12.79 1.72
CA LYS A 129 -8.91 -14.10 2.32
C LYS A 129 -9.77 -13.92 3.55
N GLU A 130 -10.75 -14.77 3.76
CA GLU A 130 -11.50 -14.81 5.01
C GLU A 130 -10.69 -15.53 6.09
N ASN A 131 -10.55 -14.92 7.28
CA ASN A 131 -9.69 -15.46 8.35
C ASN A 131 -10.22 -16.79 8.92
N LYS A 132 -11.54 -16.95 9.03
CA LYS A 132 -12.13 -18.15 9.63
C LYS A 132 -11.98 -19.38 8.74
N THR A 133 -12.40 -19.25 7.48
CA THR A 133 -12.41 -20.37 6.53
C THR A 133 -11.11 -20.53 5.77
N GLN A 134 -10.23 -19.53 5.83
CA GLN A 134 -9.04 -19.44 5.00
C GLN A 134 -9.36 -19.50 3.49
N LYS A 135 -10.58 -19.12 3.07
CA LYS A 135 -10.98 -19.10 1.67
C LYS A 135 -10.59 -17.77 1.02
N TYR A 136 -10.04 -17.82 -0.19
CA TYR A 136 -9.87 -16.62 -1.00
C TYR A 136 -11.23 -16.15 -1.51
N ILE A 137 -11.55 -14.90 -1.24
CA ILE A 137 -12.82 -14.28 -1.62
C ILE A 137 -12.64 -13.20 -2.68
N GLY A 138 -11.41 -12.69 -2.87
CA GLY A 138 -11.15 -11.68 -3.86
C GLY A 138 -9.68 -11.54 -4.23
N ILE A 139 -9.45 -10.99 -5.42
CA ILE A 139 -8.13 -10.57 -5.90
C ILE A 139 -8.28 -9.12 -6.36
N ALA A 140 -7.39 -8.23 -5.95
CA ALA A 140 -7.36 -6.86 -6.45
C ALA A 140 -6.10 -6.62 -7.29
N PHE A 141 -6.27 -5.97 -8.43
CA PHE A 141 -5.17 -5.43 -9.22
C PHE A 141 -5.24 -3.91 -9.18
N THR A 142 -4.15 -3.25 -8.83
CA THR A 142 -4.10 -1.79 -8.78
C THR A 142 -2.91 -1.27 -9.59
N SER A 143 -3.13 -0.28 -10.44
CA SER A 143 -2.07 0.49 -11.07
C SER A 143 -2.02 1.90 -10.49
N TYR A 144 -0.84 2.39 -10.17
CA TYR A 144 -0.58 3.73 -9.67
C TYR A 144 0.31 4.47 -10.67
N ILE A 145 -0.20 5.54 -11.25
CA ILE A 145 0.51 6.38 -12.23
C ILE A 145 0.80 7.72 -11.57
N LYS A 146 2.07 8.13 -11.58
CA LYS A 146 2.49 9.42 -11.00
C LYS A 146 1.91 10.57 -11.82
N GLN A 147 1.28 11.54 -11.15
CA GLN A 147 0.79 12.74 -11.82
C GLN A 147 1.96 13.71 -11.99
N ILE A 148 2.36 13.93 -13.24
CA ILE A 148 3.37 14.94 -13.57
C ILE A 148 2.65 16.30 -13.58
N ILE A 149 2.79 17.06 -12.50
CA ILE A 149 2.34 18.45 -12.47
C ILE A 149 3.28 19.23 -13.39
N LYS A 150 2.78 19.71 -14.53
CA LYS A 150 3.50 20.69 -15.33
C LYS A 150 3.57 22.00 -14.52
N PRO A 151 4.73 22.68 -14.48
CA PRO A 151 4.89 23.94 -13.78
C PRO A 151 3.93 25.02 -14.29
#